data_AF-A0A5N7MH47-F1
#
_entry.id   AF-A0A5N7MH47-F1
#
_cell.length_a   1.000
_cell.length_b   1.000
_cell.length_c   1.000
_cell.angle_alpha   90.00
_cell.angle_beta   90.00
_cell.angle_gamma   90.00
#
_symmetry.space_group_name_H-M   'P 1'
#
loop_
_entity.id
_entity.type
_entity.pdbx_description
1 polymer ?
#
loop_
_entity_poly.entity_id
_entity_poly.type
_entity_poly.pdbx_seq_one_letter_code
_entity_poly.pdbx_strand_id
1 'polypeptide(L)'
;MLRLTRDGSLEATTGELIDDAIGRLERLTADLEALRDGAVPTEADILRDAPGLDQWSVAALAVPCLVGRTWGHPTLPGTGRPIRTSDIWVMAEDHGAVRTISRQYRLGRPADQAETALS
;
A
#
# COMPACT_ATOMS: atom_id res chain seq x y z
N MET A 1 1.19 -8.39 -0.83
CA MET A 1 2.41 -7.62 -1.16
C MET A 1 3.16 -8.32 -2.29
N LEU A 2 3.67 -7.55 -3.24
CA LEU A 2 4.51 -8.02 -4.35
C LEU A 2 6.00 -7.74 -4.05
N ARG A 3 6.88 -8.58 -4.58
CA ARG A 3 8.33 -8.36 -4.56
C ARG A 3 8.83 -8.14 -5.99
N LEU A 4 9.57 -7.06 -6.20
CA LEU A 4 10.32 -6.82 -7.44
C LEU A 4 11.73 -7.33 -7.22
N THR A 5 12.08 -8.39 -7.92
CA THR A 5 13.41 -9.00 -7.85
C THR A 5 14.42 -8.19 -8.66
N ARG A 6 15.71 -8.48 -8.48
CA ARG A 6 16.80 -7.84 -9.24
C ARG A 6 16.65 -7.95 -10.76
N ASP A 7 16.10 -9.04 -11.29
CA ASP A 7 15.95 -9.25 -12.73
C ASP A 7 14.71 -8.57 -13.34
N GLY A 8 13.91 -7.92 -12.49
CA GLY A 8 12.71 -7.19 -12.90
C GLY A 8 11.43 -8.03 -12.87
N SER A 9 11.50 -9.30 -12.45
CA SER A 9 10.31 -10.12 -12.24
C SER A 9 9.55 -9.71 -10.97
N LEU A 10 8.22 -9.87 -11.02
CA LEU A 10 7.34 -9.64 -9.88
C LEU A 10 6.88 -10.97 -9.28
N GLU A 11 7.11 -11.12 -7.98
CA GLU A 11 6.71 -12.29 -7.21
C GLU A 11 5.60 -11.91 -6.21
N ALA A 12 4.49 -12.63 -6.26
CA ALA A 12 3.40 -12.45 -5.31
C ALA A 12 3.71 -13.13 -3.97
N THR A 13 3.79 -12.36 -2.89
CA THR A 13 3.88 -12.92 -1.53
C THR A 13 2.51 -13.36 -1.00
N THR A 14 1.41 -12.90 -1.60
CA THR A 14 0.04 -13.11 -1.11
C THR A 14 -0.87 -13.79 -2.15
N GLY A 15 -0.30 -14.41 -3.20
CA GLY A 15 -1.06 -15.05 -4.28
C GLY A 15 -1.79 -14.08 -5.23
N GLU A 16 -1.97 -12.81 -4.85
CA GLU A 16 -2.48 -11.73 -5.73
C GLU A 16 -1.39 -11.31 -6.75
N LEU A 17 -1.71 -11.39 -8.04
CA LEU A 17 -0.84 -10.92 -9.13
C LEU A 17 -0.99 -9.40 -9.31
N ILE A 18 0.01 -8.77 -9.96
CA ILE A 18 0.00 -7.31 -10.18
C ILE A 18 -1.20 -6.85 -11.02
N ASP A 19 -1.61 -7.63 -12.02
CA ASP A 19 -2.72 -7.26 -12.90
C ASP A 19 -4.06 -7.31 -12.16
N ASP A 20 -4.25 -8.28 -11.25
CA ASP A 20 -5.44 -8.35 -10.39
C ASP A 20 -5.50 -7.13 -9.45
N ALA A 21 -4.36 -6.76 -8.88
CA ALA A 21 -4.21 -5.59 -8.04
C ALA A 21 -4.52 -4.29 -8.81
N ILE A 22 -4.01 -4.15 -10.05
CA ILE A 22 -4.31 -3.01 -10.92
C ILE A 22 -5.81 -2.95 -11.21
N GLY A 23 -6.40 -4.03 -11.71
CA GLY A 23 -7.83 -4.05 -12.06
C GLY A 23 -8.75 -3.80 -10.86
N ARG A 24 -8.33 -4.20 -9.64
CA ARG A 24 -9.04 -3.87 -8.40
C ARG A 24 -8.95 -2.39 -8.05
N LEU A 25 -7.76 -1.79 -8.17
CA LEU A 25 -7.56 -0.37 -7.88
C LEU A 25 -8.27 0.53 -8.89
N GLU A 26 -8.25 0.18 -10.18
CA GLU A 26 -8.94 0.94 -11.23
C GLU A 26 -10.46 0.97 -11.01
N ARG A 27 -11.05 -0.19 -10.69
CA ARG A 27 -12.49 -0.26 -10.34
C ARG A 27 -12.81 0.57 -9.10
N LEU A 28 -12.00 0.44 -8.05
CA LEU A 28 -12.18 1.24 -6.85
C LEU A 28 -12.09 2.74 -7.14
N THR A 29 -11.12 3.16 -7.97
CA THR A 29 -11.00 4.57 -8.39
C THR A 29 -12.25 5.02 -9.12
N ALA A 30 -12.72 4.26 -10.11
CA ALA A 30 -13.94 4.60 -10.85
C ALA A 30 -15.17 4.73 -9.93
N ASP A 31 -15.34 3.80 -8.99
CA ASP A 31 -16.44 3.83 -8.02
C ASP A 31 -16.35 5.08 -7.12
N LEU A 32 -15.16 5.42 -6.62
CA LEU A 32 -14.94 6.60 -5.78
C LEU A 32 -15.17 7.91 -6.55
N GLU A 33 -14.81 7.95 -7.83
CA GLU A 33 -15.06 9.10 -8.70
C GLU A 33 -16.57 9.28 -8.95
N ALA A 34 -17.29 8.20 -9.23
CA ALA A 34 -18.75 8.25 -9.38
C ALA A 34 -19.43 8.76 -8.10
N LEU A 35 -19.01 8.26 -6.92
CA LEU A 35 -19.52 8.73 -5.62
C LEU A 35 -19.21 10.21 -5.37
N ARG A 36 -17.98 10.66 -5.66
CA ARG A 36 -17.60 12.08 -5.59
C ARG A 36 -18.50 12.95 -6.46
N ASP A 37 -18.87 12.44 -7.62
CA ASP A 37 -19.70 13.15 -8.61
C ASP A 37 -21.21 13.00 -8.32
N GLY A 38 -21.58 12.37 -7.19
CA GLY A 38 -22.94 12.32 -6.66
C GLY A 38 -23.74 11.06 -7.00
N ALA A 39 -23.11 10.04 -7.60
CA ALA A 39 -23.75 8.75 -7.79
C ALA A 39 -24.10 8.12 -6.43
N VAL A 40 -25.24 7.45 -6.36
CA VAL A 40 -25.68 6.71 -5.18
C VAL A 40 -25.84 5.23 -5.59
N PRO A 41 -25.27 4.27 -4.86
CA PRO A 41 -25.50 2.85 -5.14
C PRO A 41 -26.99 2.51 -5.02
N THR A 42 -27.58 1.98 -6.08
CA THR A 42 -29.00 1.57 -6.10
C THR A 42 -29.16 0.09 -6.41
N GLU A 43 -30.33 -0.46 -6.08
CA GLU A 43 -30.75 -1.82 -6.48
C GLU A 43 -30.86 -1.99 -8.01
N ALA A 44 -31.02 -0.93 -8.79
CA ALA A 44 -31.05 -1.05 -10.24
C ALA A 44 -29.64 -1.27 -10.83
N ASP A 45 -28.61 -0.79 -10.12
CA ASP A 45 -27.25 -0.65 -10.65
C ASP A 45 -26.26 -1.56 -9.91
N ILE A 46 -25.81 -1.13 -8.74
CA ILE A 46 -24.65 -1.71 -8.04
C ILE A 46 -25.08 -2.76 -7.00
N LEU A 47 -26.22 -2.54 -6.32
CA LEU A 47 -26.60 -3.38 -5.18
C LEU A 47 -27.19 -4.74 -5.57
N ARG A 48 -27.80 -4.86 -6.76
CA ARG A 48 -28.42 -6.11 -7.24
C ARG A 48 -27.46 -7.30 -7.20
N ASP A 49 -26.23 -7.06 -7.65
CA ASP A 49 -25.22 -8.11 -7.83
C ASP A 49 -24.19 -8.09 -6.67
N ALA A 50 -24.37 -7.21 -5.68
CA ALA A 50 -23.48 -7.10 -4.52
C ALA A 50 -23.75 -8.23 -3.51
N PRO A 51 -22.70 -8.73 -2.82
CA PRO A 51 -22.90 -9.71 -1.76
C PRO A 51 -23.61 -9.06 -0.56
N GLY A 52 -24.58 -9.77 0.01
CA GLY A 52 -25.20 -9.39 1.28
C GLY A 52 -24.24 -9.63 2.46
N LEU A 53 -24.17 -8.69 3.39
CA LEU A 53 -23.40 -8.79 4.63
C LEU A 53 -24.29 -8.41 5.83
N ASP A 54 -24.66 -9.40 6.65
CA ASP A 54 -25.48 -9.21 7.84
C ASP A 54 -24.62 -9.14 9.13
N GLN A 55 -25.18 -8.58 10.20
CA GLN A 55 -24.54 -8.44 11.52
C GLN A 55 -23.15 -7.79 11.47
N TRP A 56 -22.96 -6.85 10.54
CA TRP A 56 -21.67 -6.24 10.30
C TRP A 56 -21.25 -5.31 11.45
N SER A 57 -19.94 -5.23 11.69
CA SER A 57 -19.31 -4.25 12.57
C SER A 57 -18.00 -3.77 11.94
N VAL A 58 -17.55 -2.59 12.34
CA VAL A 58 -16.29 -2.02 11.83
C VAL A 58 -15.12 -2.59 12.63
N ALA A 59 -14.13 -3.12 11.92
CA ALA A 59 -12.86 -3.59 12.48
C ALA A 59 -11.68 -3.09 11.62
N ALA A 60 -10.48 -3.15 12.18
CA ALA A 60 -9.25 -2.78 11.47
C ALA A 60 -8.41 -4.02 11.20
N LEU A 61 -7.85 -4.12 9.98
CA LEU A 61 -6.88 -5.15 9.62
C LEU A 61 -5.46 -4.60 9.78
N ALA A 62 -4.56 -5.42 10.32
CA ALA A 62 -3.14 -5.13 10.30
C ALA A 62 -2.61 -5.34 8.88
N VAL A 63 -1.87 -4.35 8.38
CA VAL A 63 -1.24 -4.39 7.05
C VAL A 63 0.28 -4.32 7.18
N PRO A 64 1.03 -4.96 6.27
CA PRO A 64 2.48 -4.77 6.19
C PRO A 64 2.82 -3.30 6.00
N CYS A 65 3.71 -2.76 6.84
CA CYS A 65 4.17 -1.38 6.74
C CYS A 65 5.65 -1.30 7.11
N LEU A 66 6.33 -0.25 6.64
CA LEU A 66 7.69 0.04 7.06
C LEU A 66 7.67 0.90 8.32
N VAL A 67 8.63 0.61 9.20
CA VAL A 67 8.95 1.43 10.36
C VAL A 67 10.41 1.85 10.24
N GLY A 68 10.69 3.13 10.44
CA GLY A 68 12.05 3.65 10.30
C GLY A 68 12.14 5.15 10.46
N ARG A 69 13.31 5.70 10.13
CA ARG A 69 13.59 7.14 10.22
C ARG A 69 13.57 7.75 8.83
N THR A 70 12.65 8.69 8.59
CA THR A 70 12.47 9.30 7.26
C THR A 70 13.39 10.50 7.04
N TRP A 71 13.75 10.75 5.78
CA TRP A 71 14.46 11.94 5.34
C TRP A 71 13.88 12.44 4.01
N GLY A 72 13.89 13.76 3.80
CA GLY A 72 13.40 14.38 2.56
C GLY A 72 11.90 14.18 2.30
N HIS A 73 11.10 13.95 3.34
CA HIS A 73 9.66 13.74 3.17
C HIS A 73 8.96 15.07 2.83
N PRO A 74 8.15 15.13 1.75
CA PRO A 74 7.64 16.41 1.21
C PRO A 74 6.69 17.14 2.17
N THR A 75 6.01 16.42 3.06
CA THR A 75 5.04 16.99 4.00
C THR A 75 5.39 16.78 5.47
N LEU A 76 6.52 16.14 5.78
CA LEU A 76 6.98 15.91 7.15
C LEU A 76 8.33 16.61 7.31
N PRO A 77 8.34 17.87 7.79
CA PRO A 77 9.58 18.63 7.90
C PRO A 77 10.53 17.99 8.92
N GLY A 78 11.82 18.23 8.71
CA GLY A 78 12.93 17.67 9.51
C GLY A 78 13.54 16.40 8.90
N THR A 79 14.54 15.86 9.58
CA THR A 79 15.33 14.70 9.13
C THR A 79 15.44 13.68 10.25
N GLY A 80 15.39 12.39 9.92
CA GLY A 80 15.55 11.31 10.89
C GLY A 80 14.36 11.10 11.82
N ARG A 81 13.16 11.54 11.43
CA ARG A 81 11.93 11.39 12.23
C ARG A 81 11.44 9.94 12.18
N PRO A 82 11.09 9.32 13.32
CA PRO A 82 10.49 8.00 13.31
C PRO A 82 9.10 8.06 12.68
N ILE A 83 8.84 7.15 11.74
CA ILE A 83 7.55 7.03 11.07
C ILE A 83 7.13 5.56 10.98
N ARG A 84 5.83 5.35 10.83
CA ARG A 84 5.25 4.14 10.25
C ARG A 84 4.59 4.52 8.93
N THR A 85 4.87 3.78 7.86
CA THR A 85 4.26 4.05 6.56
C THR A 85 2.84 3.50 6.49
N SER A 86 2.13 3.85 5.43
CA SER A 86 0.94 3.11 4.99
C SER A 86 1.33 1.74 4.39
N ASP A 87 0.31 0.96 4.03
CA ASP A 87 0.41 -0.39 3.48
C ASP A 87 1.44 -0.54 2.36
N ILE A 88 2.26 -1.60 2.38
CA ILE A 88 3.26 -1.90 1.36
C ILE A 88 2.63 -2.71 0.22
N TRP A 89 2.76 -2.17 -0.99
CA TRP A 89 2.28 -2.82 -2.21
C TRP A 89 3.40 -3.55 -2.95
N VAL A 90 4.55 -2.90 -3.14
CA VAL A 90 5.72 -3.50 -3.81
C VAL A 90 6.96 -3.28 -2.96
N MET A 91 7.64 -4.37 -2.60
CA MET A 91 8.97 -4.35 -2.01
C MET A 91 10.01 -4.56 -3.12
N ALA A 92 10.87 -3.57 -3.35
CA ALA A 92 11.91 -3.60 -4.38
C ALA A 92 13.28 -3.39 -3.72
N GLU A 93 13.61 -4.26 -2.76
CA GLU A 93 14.79 -4.11 -1.90
C GLU A 93 16.11 -4.11 -2.69
N ASP A 94 16.22 -4.99 -3.69
CA ASP A 94 17.35 -5.03 -4.62
C ASP A 94 17.56 -3.71 -5.40
N HIS A 95 16.50 -2.91 -5.51
CA HIS A 95 16.50 -1.61 -6.20
C HIS A 95 16.51 -0.43 -5.21
N GLY A 96 16.64 -0.70 -3.90
CA GLY A 96 16.66 0.32 -2.86
C GLY A 96 15.35 1.10 -2.74
N ALA A 97 14.21 0.49 -3.06
CA ALA A 97 12.92 1.18 -3.08
C ALA A 97 11.77 0.32 -2.55
N VAL A 98 10.68 1.01 -2.20
CA VAL A 98 9.42 0.41 -1.78
C VAL A 98 8.27 1.30 -2.23
N ARG A 99 7.21 0.70 -2.76
CA ARG A 99 5.95 1.37 -3.05
C ARG A 99 4.95 1.03 -1.95
N THR A 100 4.52 2.04 -1.21
CA THR A 100 3.37 1.95 -0.32
C THR A 100 2.10 2.36 -1.06
N ILE A 101 0.91 2.33 -0.46
CA ILE A 101 -0.29 2.90 -1.11
C ILE A 101 -0.12 4.41 -1.33
N SER A 102 0.51 5.13 -0.40
CA SER A 102 0.57 6.60 -0.44
C SER A 102 1.78 7.17 -1.16
N ARG A 103 2.96 6.53 -1.04
CA ARG A 103 4.22 7.08 -1.61
C ARG A 103 5.19 5.99 -2.07
N GLN A 104 6.21 6.41 -2.83
CA GLN A 104 7.44 5.65 -3.01
C GLN A 104 8.45 6.12 -1.95
N TYR A 105 9.13 5.19 -1.30
CA TYR A 105 10.26 5.49 -0.42
C TYR A 105 11.54 4.89 -0.99
N ARG A 106 12.62 5.65 -0.85
CA ARG A 106 13.98 5.13 -1.01
C ARG A 106 14.39 4.45 0.29
N LEU A 107 14.93 3.25 0.20
CA LEU A 107 15.43 2.50 1.34
C LEU A 107 16.85 2.93 1.67
N GLY A 108 17.10 3.14 2.96
CA GLY A 108 18.44 3.27 3.50
C GLY A 108 18.95 1.91 3.97
N ARG A 109 19.86 1.92 4.95
CA ARG A 109 20.26 0.67 5.62
C ARG A 109 19.12 0.12 6.48
N PRO A 110 18.92 -1.21 6.52
CA PRO A 110 18.09 -1.89 7.50
C PRO A 110 18.44 -1.51 8.96
N ALA A 111 17.46 -1.61 9.86
CA ALA A 111 17.60 -1.15 11.24
C ALA A 111 18.69 -1.92 12.03
N ASP A 112 18.76 -3.24 11.83
CA ASP A 112 19.78 -4.12 12.40
C ASP A 112 21.20 -3.76 11.93
N GLN A 113 21.36 -3.26 10.71
CA GLN A 113 22.64 -2.80 10.17
C GLN A 113 23.00 -1.36 10.55
N ALA A 114 22.03 -0.56 11.01
CA ALA A 114 22.26 0.82 11.42
C ALA A 114 22.87 0.91 12.82
N GLU A 115 22.57 -0.05 13.70
CA GLU A 115 22.99 -0.07 15.10
C GLU A 115 24.46 -0.50 15.26
N THR A 116 24.95 -1.41 14.41
CA THR A 116 26.35 -1.87 14.39
C THR A 116 27.34 -0.77 13.99
N ALA A 117 26.90 0.29 13.31
CA ALA A 117 27.77 1.39 12.89
C ALA A 117 27.97 2.48 13.97
N LEU A 118 27.33 2.32 15.13
CA LEU A 118 27.40 3.24 16.28
C LEU A 118 28.04 2.58 17.52
N SER A 119 28.55 1.35 17.40
CA SER A 119 29.31 0.62 18.43
C SER A 119 30.77 0.47 18.01
#